data_AF-A0A348N4P1-F1
#
_entry.id   AF-A0A348N4P1-F1
#
_cell.length_a   1.000
_cell.length_b   1.000
_cell.length_c   1.000
_cell.angle_alpha   90.00
_cell.angle_beta   90.00
_cell.angle_gamma   90.00
#
_symmetry.space_group_name_H-M   'P 1'
#
loop_
_entity.id
_entity.type
_entity.pdbx_description
1 polymer ?
#
loop_
_entity_poly.entity_id
_entity_poly.type
_entity_poly.pdbx_seq_one_letter_code
_entity_poly.pdbx_strand_id
1 'polypeptide(L)'
;MAAKTAQGTNPNYPLRPDCADVSGPMLPNVAKLGKIITDRAKIKLGLQKVTKDDPEYWAVKALVEDDDDLAKWIIDNFKEIRHPRTFAELKASSGLSDEELTEKLEKISYAGIVEWNYEDLDPKWPNPNHEKRWVLPMYVPGSAEFSNMNQDMIAKRPELGMFFEHMTRLPLEGLTHMVPPGGAGIGMHVIAVEKEVDMNETSIPIEHISHWLDKYEGRYAASPCSCRRSRMTYDEGCADDFNDWCVAVGDMAEYVVETGKGGRYITKEEALEIFKKGEENGFVHQITNIDGEDKIFAICNCNVNVCYALRTSQLFNTPNMSRSAYVAHVEKEKCVACARCVEVCPAGALTLGQKLCKKDGTEVQYPKQPLPTDKKWSEADWNWDYRDTNRIETHETGTAPCKTACPAHIAIQGYLKLAAQGEYTKALELIKKNNPLPAVCGHVCNRRCEDACTRGTVDEAIAIDEVKKFIAMRDLNAETRFVPKKVIPKVKGAFDEKIAVIGAGPAGISCAYYLAEKGYKPTLFEKNKKPGGMVTYGIPSFVMESEIVEAEVDVLREMGVDIKLGVEVGKDITLAELRKQGYKAFYIA
;
A
#
# COMPACT_ATOMS: atom_id res chain seq x y z
N MET A 1 3.67 19.30 -20.84
CA MET A 1 2.93 18.28 -21.61
C MET A 1 3.92 17.17 -21.95
N ALA A 2 3.71 15.96 -21.46
CA ALA A 2 4.52 14.82 -21.87
C ALA A 2 4.31 14.57 -23.39
N ALA A 3 5.38 14.25 -24.11
CA ALA A 3 5.29 13.86 -25.52
C ALA A 3 4.41 12.60 -25.63
N LYS A 4 3.34 12.63 -26.44
CA LYS A 4 2.48 11.46 -26.62
C LYS A 4 3.19 10.39 -27.47
N THR A 5 2.95 9.11 -27.18
CA THR A 5 3.42 7.99 -28.02
C THR A 5 2.73 8.01 -29.39
N ALA A 6 3.19 7.16 -30.33
CA ALA A 6 2.48 6.91 -31.58
C ALA A 6 1.02 6.40 -31.39
N GLN A 7 0.69 5.90 -30.20
CA GLN A 7 -0.64 5.44 -29.79
C GLN A 7 -1.47 6.57 -29.12
N GLY A 8 -0.95 7.79 -29.04
CA GLY A 8 -1.64 8.94 -28.43
C GLY A 8 -1.69 8.91 -26.91
N THR A 9 -0.93 8.02 -26.27
CA THR A 9 -0.91 7.79 -24.82
C THR A 9 0.29 8.47 -24.17
N ASN A 10 0.23 8.64 -22.85
CA ASN A 10 1.39 9.05 -22.08
C ASN A 10 2.48 7.95 -22.19
N PRO A 11 3.72 8.27 -22.58
CA PRO A 11 4.80 7.29 -22.75
C PRO A 11 5.17 6.57 -21.46
N ASN A 12 4.89 7.17 -20.31
CA ASN A 12 5.07 6.51 -19.01
C ASN A 12 3.95 5.50 -18.70
N TYR A 13 2.91 5.43 -19.53
CA TYR A 13 1.76 4.54 -19.38
C TYR A 13 1.34 3.97 -20.74
N PRO A 14 2.17 3.11 -21.37
CA PRO A 14 1.81 2.47 -22.64
C PRO A 14 0.56 1.60 -22.46
N LEU A 15 -0.27 1.49 -23.50
CA LEU A 15 -1.49 0.65 -23.46
C LEU A 15 -1.20 -0.85 -23.56
N ARG A 16 -0.06 -1.20 -24.15
CA ARG A 16 0.40 -2.58 -24.35
C ARG A 16 1.76 -2.74 -23.68
N PRO A 17 1.96 -3.77 -22.83
CA PRO A 17 3.25 -4.01 -22.23
C PRO A 17 4.14 -4.74 -23.25
N ASP A 18 5.45 -4.58 -23.13
CA ASP A 18 6.40 -5.23 -24.05
C ASP A 18 6.34 -6.77 -24.00
N CYS A 19 5.93 -7.33 -22.86
CA CYS A 19 5.75 -8.77 -22.68
C CYS A 19 4.47 -9.34 -23.31
N ALA A 20 3.51 -8.50 -23.71
CA ALA A 20 2.27 -8.99 -24.33
C ALA A 20 2.50 -9.40 -25.79
N ASP A 21 2.30 -10.69 -26.07
CA ASP A 21 2.38 -11.20 -27.44
C ASP A 21 1.09 -10.92 -28.23
N VAL A 22 1.23 -10.01 -29.20
CA VAL A 22 0.18 -9.64 -30.16
C VAL A 22 0.58 -9.96 -31.61
N SER A 23 1.56 -10.86 -31.78
CA SER A 23 1.96 -11.37 -33.09
C SER A 23 0.84 -12.22 -33.73
N GLY A 24 0.94 -12.44 -35.04
CA GLY A 24 -0.07 -13.21 -35.79
C GLY A 24 -1.36 -12.43 -36.08
N PRO A 25 -2.38 -13.04 -36.70
CA PRO A 25 -3.66 -12.39 -37.00
C PRO A 25 -4.48 -12.15 -35.72
N MET A 26 -5.38 -11.16 -35.77
CA MET A 26 -6.27 -10.87 -34.63
C MET A 26 -7.33 -11.95 -34.51
N LEU A 27 -7.52 -12.46 -33.28
CA LEU A 27 -8.53 -13.46 -32.94
C LEU A 27 -9.89 -12.77 -32.74
N PRO A 28 -10.91 -13.04 -33.60
CA PRO A 28 -12.13 -12.25 -33.65
C PRO A 28 -13.03 -12.46 -32.42
N ASN A 29 -13.14 -13.68 -31.89
CA ASN A 29 -13.97 -13.94 -30.72
C ASN A 29 -13.30 -13.44 -29.44
N VAL A 30 -11.97 -13.52 -29.34
CA VAL A 30 -11.22 -12.86 -28.25
C VAL A 30 -11.51 -11.36 -28.20
N ALA A 31 -11.38 -10.66 -29.35
CA ALA A 31 -11.67 -9.23 -29.42
C ALA A 31 -13.14 -8.90 -29.08
N LYS A 32 -14.07 -9.77 -29.51
CA LYS A 32 -15.49 -9.63 -29.22
C LYS A 32 -15.78 -9.84 -27.73
N LEU A 33 -15.20 -10.85 -27.11
CA LEU A 33 -15.32 -11.12 -25.68
C LEU A 33 -14.78 -9.93 -24.88
N GLY A 34 -13.62 -9.40 -25.28
CA GLY A 34 -13.05 -8.23 -24.63
C GLY A 34 -13.94 -6.98 -24.69
N LYS A 35 -14.64 -6.77 -25.81
CA LYS A 35 -15.66 -5.72 -25.95
C LYS A 35 -16.90 -5.98 -25.10
N ILE A 36 -17.32 -7.23 -24.93
CA ILE A 36 -18.48 -7.57 -24.10
C ILE A 36 -18.19 -7.26 -22.63
N ILE A 37 -16.99 -7.56 -22.15
CA ILE A 37 -16.62 -7.39 -20.74
C ILE A 37 -16.29 -5.92 -20.39
N THR A 38 -15.70 -5.16 -21.31
CA THR A 38 -15.20 -3.80 -21.00
C THR A 38 -16.27 -2.81 -20.54
N ASP A 39 -15.84 -1.90 -19.66
CA ASP A 39 -16.60 -0.73 -19.21
C ASP A 39 -16.06 0.58 -19.80
N ARG A 40 -15.04 0.52 -20.67
CA ARG A 40 -14.61 1.69 -21.44
C ARG A 40 -15.74 2.10 -22.40
N ALA A 41 -16.44 3.18 -22.06
CA ALA A 41 -17.65 3.63 -22.75
C ALA A 41 -17.48 3.72 -24.28
N LYS A 42 -16.34 4.24 -24.79
CA LYS A 42 -16.09 4.37 -26.23
C LYS A 42 -16.04 3.02 -26.94
N ILE A 43 -15.43 2.00 -26.34
CA ILE A 43 -15.35 0.65 -26.93
C ILE A 43 -16.69 -0.05 -26.79
N LYS A 44 -17.31 0.01 -25.61
CA LYS A 44 -18.61 -0.60 -25.32
C LYS A 44 -19.70 -0.11 -26.27
N LEU A 45 -19.77 1.19 -26.51
CA LEU A 45 -20.71 1.84 -27.44
C LEU A 45 -20.31 1.72 -28.93
N GLY A 46 -19.14 1.13 -29.23
CA GLY A 46 -18.67 0.94 -30.61
C GLY A 46 -18.15 2.21 -31.30
N LEU A 47 -17.94 3.31 -30.55
CA LEU A 47 -17.31 4.54 -31.03
C LEU A 47 -15.81 4.34 -31.30
N GLN A 48 -15.20 3.34 -30.66
CA GLN A 48 -13.84 2.89 -30.88
C GLN A 48 -13.84 1.36 -31.07
N LYS A 49 -13.04 0.88 -32.03
CA LYS A 49 -12.82 -0.56 -32.22
C LYS A 49 -11.70 -1.05 -31.31
N VAL A 50 -11.83 -2.26 -30.79
CA VAL A 50 -10.74 -2.97 -30.11
C VAL A 50 -9.63 -3.23 -31.13
N THR A 51 -8.41 -2.84 -30.79
CA THR A 51 -7.19 -3.11 -31.56
C THR A 51 -6.33 -4.15 -30.83
N LYS A 52 -5.25 -4.60 -31.47
CA LYS A 52 -4.30 -5.52 -30.84
C LYS A 52 -3.57 -4.91 -29.65
N ASP A 53 -3.41 -3.59 -29.64
CA ASP A 53 -2.69 -2.89 -28.58
C ASP A 53 -3.60 -2.57 -27.38
N ASP A 54 -4.91 -2.78 -27.52
CA ASP A 54 -5.85 -2.57 -26.42
C ASP A 54 -5.81 -3.73 -25.41
N PRO A 55 -5.85 -3.42 -24.09
CA PRO A 55 -5.92 -4.43 -23.03
C PRO A 55 -7.10 -5.39 -23.16
N GLU A 56 -8.22 -4.92 -23.72
CA GLU A 56 -9.36 -5.78 -24.06
C GLU A 56 -8.99 -6.95 -24.97
N TYR A 57 -7.94 -6.84 -25.77
CA TYR A 57 -7.50 -7.91 -26.66
C TYR A 57 -6.39 -8.74 -26.03
N TRP A 58 -5.24 -8.13 -25.75
CA TRP A 58 -4.06 -8.89 -25.37
C TRP A 58 -4.23 -9.59 -24.02
N ALA A 59 -4.98 -9.00 -23.08
CA ALA A 59 -5.21 -9.63 -21.79
C ALA A 59 -6.24 -10.76 -21.89
N VAL A 60 -7.33 -10.56 -22.64
CA VAL A 60 -8.34 -11.61 -22.85
C VAL A 60 -7.74 -12.77 -23.62
N LYS A 61 -6.89 -12.50 -24.64
CA LYS A 61 -6.07 -13.51 -25.34
C LYS A 61 -5.26 -14.35 -24.34
N ALA A 62 -4.58 -13.70 -23.40
CA ALA A 62 -3.82 -14.39 -22.35
C ALA A 62 -4.70 -15.21 -21.41
N LEU A 63 -5.87 -14.69 -21.01
CA LEU A 63 -6.82 -15.37 -20.12
C LEU A 63 -7.42 -16.64 -20.76
N VAL A 64 -7.72 -16.60 -22.06
CA VAL A 64 -8.22 -17.77 -22.80
C VAL A 64 -7.09 -18.63 -23.38
N GLU A 65 -5.83 -18.35 -23.07
CA GLU A 65 -4.67 -19.09 -23.59
C GLU A 65 -4.63 -19.18 -25.12
N ASP A 66 -4.92 -18.05 -25.80
CA ASP A 66 -4.95 -17.94 -27.25
C ASP A 66 -6.07 -18.76 -27.95
N ASP A 67 -7.00 -19.33 -27.19
CA ASP A 67 -8.12 -20.15 -27.68
C ASP A 67 -9.35 -19.30 -28.08
N ASP A 68 -9.48 -19.02 -29.38
CA ASP A 68 -10.61 -18.26 -29.93
C ASP A 68 -11.94 -19.03 -29.87
N ASP A 69 -11.91 -20.37 -29.85
CA ASP A 69 -13.10 -21.21 -29.70
C ASP A 69 -13.62 -21.20 -28.26
N LEU A 70 -12.72 -21.17 -27.27
CA LEU A 70 -13.08 -20.94 -25.87
C LEU A 70 -13.71 -19.55 -25.69
N ALA A 71 -13.12 -18.51 -26.28
CA ALA A 71 -13.69 -17.17 -26.25
C ALA A 71 -15.10 -17.16 -26.87
N LYS A 72 -15.28 -17.84 -28.02
CA LYS A 72 -16.59 -18.02 -28.66
C LYS A 72 -17.58 -18.73 -27.74
N TRP A 73 -17.17 -19.82 -27.10
CA TRP A 73 -18.02 -20.58 -26.20
C TRP A 73 -18.49 -19.73 -25.01
N ILE A 74 -17.61 -18.92 -24.41
CA ILE A 74 -17.97 -17.99 -23.32
C ILE A 74 -19.04 -17.00 -23.81
N ILE A 75 -18.83 -16.41 -24.99
CA ILE A 75 -19.78 -15.45 -25.58
C ILE A 75 -21.16 -16.08 -25.77
N ASP A 76 -21.22 -17.28 -26.35
CA ASP A 76 -22.49 -17.93 -26.72
C ASP A 76 -23.29 -18.37 -25.48
N ASN A 77 -22.61 -18.73 -24.38
CA ASN A 77 -23.25 -19.29 -23.19
C ASN A 77 -23.59 -18.26 -22.10
N PHE A 78 -22.77 -17.20 -21.94
CA PHE A 78 -23.03 -16.13 -20.96
C PHE A 78 -23.78 -14.94 -21.57
N LYS A 79 -23.47 -14.60 -22.84
CA LYS A 79 -24.09 -13.53 -23.67
C LYS A 79 -23.94 -12.10 -23.14
N GLU A 80 -24.12 -11.89 -21.85
CA GLU A 80 -24.03 -10.61 -21.18
C GLU A 80 -23.28 -10.75 -19.85
N ILE A 81 -22.68 -9.64 -19.40
CA ILE A 81 -22.01 -9.59 -18.10
C ILE A 81 -23.03 -9.57 -16.97
N ARG A 82 -22.64 -10.09 -15.81
CA ARG A 82 -23.44 -10.01 -14.57
C ARG A 82 -24.84 -10.62 -14.69
N HIS A 83 -24.99 -11.62 -15.56
CA HIS A 83 -26.17 -12.47 -15.65
C HIS A 83 -25.80 -13.87 -15.15
N PRO A 84 -26.27 -14.27 -13.96
CA PRO A 84 -26.00 -15.58 -13.39
C PRO A 84 -26.60 -16.71 -14.22
N ARG A 85 -25.83 -17.77 -14.48
CA ARG A 85 -26.24 -18.96 -15.23
C ARG A 85 -26.13 -20.19 -14.36
N THR A 86 -27.17 -21.00 -14.28
CA THR A 86 -27.09 -22.28 -13.55
C THR A 86 -26.33 -23.32 -14.37
N PHE A 87 -25.88 -24.39 -13.71
CA PHE A 87 -25.24 -25.51 -14.40
C PHE A 87 -26.18 -26.12 -15.46
N ALA A 88 -27.47 -26.28 -15.12
CA ALA A 88 -28.47 -26.84 -16.04
C ALA A 88 -28.69 -25.97 -17.28
N GLU A 89 -28.69 -24.64 -17.13
CA GLU A 89 -28.81 -23.71 -18.25
C GLU A 89 -27.59 -23.76 -19.17
N LEU A 90 -26.38 -23.78 -18.58
CA LEU A 90 -25.13 -23.86 -19.33
C LEU A 90 -24.99 -25.21 -20.05
N LYS A 91 -25.42 -26.31 -19.43
CA LYS A 91 -25.50 -27.62 -20.07
C LYS A 91 -26.45 -27.59 -21.26
N ALA A 92 -27.65 -27.04 -21.08
CA ALA A 92 -28.65 -26.94 -22.13
C ALA A 92 -28.20 -26.07 -23.31
N SER A 93 -27.48 -24.96 -23.06
CA SER A 93 -27.01 -24.07 -24.11
C SER A 93 -25.73 -24.52 -24.79
N SER A 94 -24.85 -25.24 -24.09
CA SER A 94 -23.56 -25.69 -24.62
C SER A 94 -23.62 -27.06 -25.31
N GLY A 95 -24.55 -27.93 -24.90
CA GLY A 95 -24.64 -29.31 -25.39
C GLY A 95 -23.51 -30.23 -24.90
N LEU A 96 -22.73 -29.80 -23.90
CA LEU A 96 -21.64 -30.58 -23.31
C LEU A 96 -22.16 -31.64 -22.32
N SER A 97 -21.38 -32.70 -22.12
CA SER A 97 -21.58 -33.62 -21.00
C SER A 97 -21.31 -32.92 -19.65
N ASP A 98 -21.70 -33.57 -18.54
CA ASP A 98 -21.50 -33.01 -17.21
C ASP A 98 -20.01 -32.87 -16.87
N GLU A 99 -19.21 -33.87 -17.26
CA GLU A 99 -17.76 -33.88 -17.06
C GLU A 99 -17.09 -32.77 -17.87
N GLU A 100 -17.41 -32.65 -19.17
CA GLU A 100 -16.82 -31.63 -20.05
C GLU A 100 -17.20 -30.20 -19.63
N LEU A 101 -18.45 -30.00 -19.20
CA LEU A 101 -18.91 -28.70 -18.71
C LEU A 101 -18.20 -28.33 -17.41
N THR A 102 -18.07 -29.29 -16.49
CA THR A 102 -17.39 -29.07 -15.21
C THR A 102 -15.92 -28.68 -15.42
N GLU A 103 -15.19 -29.46 -16.22
CA GLU A 103 -13.78 -29.16 -16.53
C GLU A 103 -13.63 -27.78 -17.18
N LYS A 104 -14.52 -27.42 -18.09
CA LYS A 104 -14.49 -26.13 -18.78
C LYS A 104 -14.79 -24.96 -17.82
N LEU A 105 -15.77 -25.12 -16.92
CA LEU A 105 -16.11 -24.11 -15.92
C LEU A 105 -14.99 -23.94 -14.89
N GLU A 106 -14.38 -25.03 -14.42
CA GLU A 106 -13.21 -24.99 -13.55
C GLU A 106 -12.04 -24.26 -14.21
N LYS A 107 -11.75 -24.55 -15.49
CA LYS A 107 -10.68 -23.88 -16.26
C LYS A 107 -10.88 -22.37 -16.30
N ILE A 108 -12.06 -21.89 -16.70
CA ILE A 108 -12.31 -20.45 -16.85
C ILE A 108 -12.46 -19.73 -15.51
N SER A 109 -12.89 -20.42 -14.44
CA SER A 109 -12.90 -19.87 -13.08
C SER A 109 -11.50 -19.81 -12.47
N TYR A 110 -10.64 -20.80 -12.73
CA TYR A 110 -9.23 -20.75 -12.34
C TYR A 110 -8.48 -19.62 -13.03
N ALA A 111 -8.72 -19.41 -14.34
CA ALA A 111 -8.19 -18.28 -15.10
C ALA A 111 -8.72 -16.91 -14.60
N GLY A 112 -9.84 -16.92 -13.86
CA GLY A 112 -10.49 -15.71 -13.34
C GLY A 112 -11.45 -15.06 -14.33
N ILE A 113 -11.75 -15.67 -15.47
CA ILE A 113 -12.69 -15.11 -16.47
C ILE A 113 -14.11 -15.10 -15.92
N VAL A 114 -14.51 -16.15 -15.20
CA VAL A 114 -15.87 -16.33 -14.68
C VAL A 114 -15.80 -16.57 -13.18
N GLU A 115 -16.65 -15.87 -12.43
CA GLU A 115 -16.87 -16.13 -11.01
C GLU A 115 -18.10 -17.00 -10.79
N TRP A 116 -18.26 -17.51 -9.58
CA TRP A 116 -19.48 -18.20 -9.19
C TRP A 116 -19.92 -17.82 -7.78
N ASN A 117 -21.21 -17.96 -7.51
CA ASN A 117 -21.84 -17.66 -6.23
C ASN A 117 -23.06 -18.57 -5.96
N TYR A 118 -23.52 -18.56 -4.71
CA TYR A 118 -24.71 -19.21 -4.17
C TYR A 118 -25.67 -18.19 -3.50
N GLU A 119 -25.28 -16.92 -3.37
CA GLU A 119 -25.96 -15.90 -2.57
C GLU A 119 -27.34 -15.50 -3.12
N ASP A 120 -28.30 -15.32 -2.20
CA ASP A 120 -29.60 -14.71 -2.46
C ASP A 120 -29.59 -13.22 -2.04
N LEU A 121 -28.59 -12.48 -2.50
CA LEU A 121 -28.38 -11.07 -2.14
C LEU A 121 -28.56 -10.11 -3.33
N ASP A 122 -28.66 -10.62 -4.56
CA ASP A 122 -28.92 -9.79 -5.74
C ASP A 122 -30.44 -9.69 -5.98
N PRO A 123 -31.07 -8.52 -5.72
CA PRO A 123 -32.51 -8.36 -5.91
C PRO A 123 -32.95 -8.48 -7.39
N LYS A 124 -32.01 -8.33 -8.34
CA LYS A 124 -32.28 -8.51 -9.77
C LYS A 124 -32.34 -9.99 -10.15
N TRP A 125 -31.57 -10.84 -9.46
CA TRP A 125 -31.45 -12.26 -9.77
C TRP A 125 -31.58 -13.15 -8.51
N PRO A 126 -32.79 -13.25 -7.90
CA PRO A 126 -32.98 -14.02 -6.68
C PRO A 126 -32.51 -15.48 -6.80
N ASN A 127 -31.92 -16.00 -5.72
CA ASN A 127 -31.41 -17.36 -5.58
C ASN A 127 -31.83 -18.02 -4.25
N PRO A 128 -33.14 -18.12 -3.95
CA PRO A 128 -33.62 -18.58 -2.64
C PRO A 128 -33.21 -20.04 -2.31
N ASN A 129 -32.83 -20.82 -3.32
CA ASN A 129 -32.38 -22.20 -3.16
C ASN A 129 -30.85 -22.30 -2.98
N HIS A 130 -30.13 -21.19 -3.00
CA HIS A 130 -28.67 -21.14 -2.95
C HIS A 130 -27.99 -22.07 -3.99
N GLU A 131 -28.54 -22.13 -5.21
CA GLU A 131 -27.98 -22.94 -6.28
C GLU A 131 -26.69 -22.29 -6.81
N LYS A 132 -25.66 -23.10 -7.12
CA LYS A 132 -24.43 -22.59 -7.73
C LYS A 132 -24.72 -21.95 -9.09
N ARG A 133 -24.31 -20.70 -9.26
CA ARG A 133 -24.44 -19.96 -10.52
C ARG A 133 -23.11 -19.39 -10.93
N TRP A 134 -22.84 -19.40 -12.24
CA TRP A 134 -21.66 -18.81 -12.83
C TRP A 134 -22.01 -17.46 -13.44
N VAL A 135 -21.11 -16.50 -13.30
CA VAL A 135 -21.30 -15.13 -13.75
C VAL A 135 -20.07 -14.71 -14.53
N LEU A 136 -20.28 -14.15 -15.73
CA LEU A 136 -19.25 -13.40 -16.43
C LEU A 136 -19.17 -12.00 -15.79
N PRO A 137 -18.15 -11.67 -14.98
CA PRO A 137 -18.05 -10.38 -14.32
C PRO A 137 -17.59 -9.32 -15.33
N MET A 138 -17.59 -8.07 -14.88
CA MET A 138 -16.82 -7.01 -15.52
C MET A 138 -15.30 -7.23 -15.32
N TYR A 139 -14.45 -6.30 -15.75
CA TYR A 139 -13.01 -6.46 -15.51
C TYR A 139 -12.61 -6.18 -14.05
N VAL A 140 -13.23 -5.17 -13.42
CA VAL A 140 -12.92 -4.74 -12.06
C VAL A 140 -14.19 -4.31 -11.31
N PRO A 141 -14.52 -4.91 -10.16
CA PRO A 141 -13.97 -6.19 -9.69
C PRO A 141 -14.34 -7.29 -10.69
N GLY A 142 -13.44 -8.25 -10.90
CA GLY A 142 -13.69 -9.30 -11.88
C GLY A 142 -12.43 -9.80 -12.55
N SER A 143 -12.51 -10.09 -13.85
CA SER A 143 -11.49 -10.92 -14.51
C SER A 143 -10.08 -10.34 -14.55
N ALA A 144 -9.93 -9.01 -14.53
CA ALA A 144 -8.61 -8.40 -14.41
C ALA A 144 -8.04 -8.56 -13.00
N GLU A 145 -8.87 -8.43 -11.97
CA GLU A 145 -8.47 -8.62 -10.58
C GLU A 145 -8.22 -10.10 -10.23
N PHE A 146 -9.17 -10.98 -10.56
CA PHE A 146 -9.17 -12.38 -10.18
C PHE A 146 -8.02 -13.17 -10.80
N SER A 147 -7.63 -12.83 -12.02
CA SER A 147 -6.45 -13.43 -12.65
C SER A 147 -5.15 -13.05 -11.93
N ASN A 148 -5.07 -11.85 -11.36
CA ASN A 148 -3.94 -11.41 -10.53
C ASN A 148 -3.95 -12.05 -9.14
N MET A 149 -5.09 -12.56 -8.66
CA MET A 149 -5.16 -13.36 -7.43
C MET A 149 -4.66 -14.80 -7.63
N ASN A 150 -4.41 -15.23 -8.86
CA ASN A 150 -3.83 -16.54 -9.15
C ASN A 150 -2.32 -16.40 -9.41
N GLN A 151 -1.51 -16.99 -8.53
CA GLN A 151 -0.06 -16.85 -8.58
C GLN A 151 0.55 -17.52 -9.82
N ASP A 152 0.03 -18.67 -10.23
CA ASP A 152 0.55 -19.37 -11.41
C ASP A 152 0.20 -18.62 -12.68
N MET A 153 -1.01 -18.06 -12.76
CA MET A 153 -1.44 -17.25 -13.90
C MET A 153 -0.54 -16.04 -14.07
N ILE A 154 -0.30 -15.27 -13.00
CA ILE A 154 0.51 -14.06 -13.10
C ILE A 154 2.00 -14.36 -13.37
N ALA A 155 2.51 -15.48 -12.86
CA ALA A 155 3.88 -15.92 -13.16
C ALA A 155 4.06 -16.34 -14.63
N LYS A 156 3.04 -16.97 -15.22
CA LYS A 156 3.05 -17.39 -16.64
C LYS A 156 2.73 -16.26 -17.61
N ARG A 157 1.87 -15.31 -17.20
CA ARG A 157 1.33 -14.21 -18.01
C ARG A 157 1.52 -12.87 -17.29
N PRO A 158 2.76 -12.37 -17.16
CA PRO A 158 3.05 -11.13 -16.43
C PRO A 158 2.32 -9.90 -16.99
N GLU A 159 1.92 -9.92 -18.27
CA GLU A 159 1.08 -8.89 -18.89
C GLU A 159 -0.23 -8.63 -18.13
N LEU A 160 -0.79 -9.64 -17.45
CA LEU A 160 -1.99 -9.51 -16.63
C LEU A 160 -1.79 -8.55 -15.45
N GLY A 161 -0.55 -8.33 -15.02
CA GLY A 161 -0.22 -7.31 -14.03
C GLY A 161 -0.60 -5.90 -14.50
N MET A 162 -0.26 -5.54 -15.74
CA MET A 162 -0.64 -4.24 -16.29
C MET A 162 -2.12 -4.19 -16.68
N PHE A 163 -2.71 -5.34 -17.01
CA PHE A 163 -4.13 -5.42 -17.35
C PHE A 163 -5.01 -4.93 -16.20
N PHE A 164 -4.74 -5.38 -14.98
CA PHE A 164 -5.51 -4.96 -13.81
C PHE A 164 -5.37 -3.46 -13.55
N GLU A 165 -4.16 -2.92 -13.59
CA GLU A 165 -3.94 -1.47 -13.48
C GLU A 165 -4.71 -0.70 -14.55
N HIS A 166 -4.66 -1.14 -15.81
CA HIS A 166 -5.37 -0.48 -16.90
C HIS A 166 -6.88 -0.51 -16.71
N MET A 167 -7.45 -1.65 -16.31
CA MET A 167 -8.90 -1.76 -16.13
C MET A 167 -9.40 -1.01 -14.89
N THR A 168 -8.53 -0.68 -13.93
CA THR A 168 -8.89 0.23 -12.82
C THR A 168 -8.86 1.71 -13.22
N ARG A 169 -8.17 2.08 -14.31
CA ARG A 169 -7.95 3.47 -14.73
C ARG A 169 -8.74 3.85 -15.98
N LEU A 170 -8.53 3.12 -17.08
CA LEU A 170 -9.04 3.47 -18.42
C LEU A 170 -10.56 3.65 -18.46
N PRO A 171 -11.38 2.82 -17.78
CA PRO A 171 -12.83 3.04 -17.77
C PRO A 171 -13.24 4.36 -17.11
N LEU A 172 -12.43 4.88 -16.20
CA LEU A 172 -12.73 6.08 -15.41
C LEU A 172 -12.22 7.37 -16.05
N GLU A 173 -11.48 7.27 -17.16
CA GLU A 173 -10.96 8.43 -17.90
C GLU A 173 -12.11 9.35 -18.33
N GLY A 174 -12.12 10.56 -17.77
CA GLY A 174 -13.15 11.56 -18.07
C GLY A 174 -14.50 11.30 -17.38
N LEU A 175 -14.63 10.30 -16.51
CA LEU A 175 -15.85 10.04 -15.72
C LEU A 175 -15.69 10.35 -14.23
N THR A 176 -14.46 10.34 -13.70
CA THR A 176 -14.20 10.48 -12.25
C THR A 176 -14.82 11.72 -11.60
N HIS A 177 -14.86 12.84 -12.30
CA HIS A 177 -15.44 14.09 -11.79
C HIS A 177 -16.96 14.02 -11.53
N MET A 178 -17.65 13.01 -12.07
CA MET A 178 -19.08 12.75 -11.86
C MET A 178 -19.34 11.76 -10.73
N VAL A 179 -18.30 11.18 -10.12
CA VAL A 179 -18.44 10.18 -9.07
C VAL A 179 -18.95 10.85 -7.78
N PRO A 180 -20.13 10.46 -7.27
CA PRO A 180 -20.69 11.03 -6.05
C PRO A 180 -19.87 10.60 -4.82
N PRO A 181 -20.06 11.27 -3.66
CA PRO A 181 -19.46 10.83 -2.41
C PRO A 181 -19.74 9.34 -2.13
N GLY A 182 -18.71 8.58 -1.76
CA GLY A 182 -18.80 7.14 -1.55
C GLY A 182 -18.53 6.31 -2.81
N GLY A 183 -18.54 6.89 -4.00
CA GLY A 183 -18.14 6.17 -5.21
C GLY A 183 -19.28 5.55 -6.01
N ALA A 184 -20.50 5.42 -5.46
CA ALA A 184 -21.68 4.84 -6.12
C ALA A 184 -21.40 3.54 -6.90
N GLY A 185 -20.72 2.59 -6.26
CA GLY A 185 -20.35 1.31 -6.87
C GLY A 185 -19.18 1.36 -7.87
N ILE A 186 -18.69 2.55 -8.23
CA ILE A 186 -17.52 2.76 -9.10
C ILE A 186 -16.24 2.97 -8.27
N GLY A 187 -16.38 3.56 -7.08
CA GLY A 187 -15.29 3.77 -6.11
C GLY A 187 -15.28 2.74 -4.98
N MET A 188 -14.23 2.80 -4.16
CA MET A 188 -14.12 2.02 -2.92
C MET A 188 -14.55 2.90 -1.74
N HIS A 189 -15.29 2.34 -0.79
CA HIS A 189 -15.63 3.01 0.46
C HIS A 189 -14.60 2.67 1.54
N VAL A 190 -14.15 3.67 2.31
CA VAL A 190 -13.22 3.47 3.44
C VAL A 190 -13.99 3.19 4.73
N ILE A 191 -13.59 2.16 5.46
CA ILE A 191 -14.24 1.72 6.72
C ILE A 191 -13.23 1.57 7.87
N ALA A 192 -13.68 1.53 9.12
CA ALA A 192 -12.81 1.47 10.31
C ALA A 192 -13.02 0.19 11.16
N VAL A 193 -12.00 -0.21 11.94
CA VAL A 193 -12.01 -1.40 12.84
C VAL A 193 -12.68 -1.12 14.20
N GLU A 194 -13.30 0.05 14.40
CA GLU A 194 -13.98 0.43 15.66
C GLU A 194 -13.06 0.43 16.90
N LYS A 195 -12.00 1.25 16.86
CA LYS A 195 -11.23 1.58 18.06
C LYS A 195 -11.28 3.07 18.34
N GLU A 196 -12.07 3.44 19.36
CA GLU A 196 -12.16 4.76 20.00
C GLU A 196 -11.70 5.95 19.12
N VAL A 197 -12.51 6.32 18.14
CA VAL A 197 -12.57 7.73 17.72
C VAL A 197 -13.75 8.33 18.46
N ASP A 198 -13.60 8.51 19.78
CA ASP A 198 -14.56 9.25 20.59
C ASP A 198 -14.37 10.75 20.35
N MET A 199 -14.70 11.17 19.14
CA MET A 199 -15.02 12.55 18.75
C MET A 199 -16.01 12.43 17.57
N ASN A 200 -17.26 12.11 17.89
CA ASN A 200 -18.36 11.84 16.97
C ASN A 200 -18.47 12.85 15.81
N GLU A 201 -18.72 12.33 14.60
CA GLU A 201 -19.79 12.77 13.70
C GLU A 201 -20.37 11.51 13.01
N THR A 202 -21.58 11.10 13.43
CA THR A 202 -22.36 9.89 13.06
C THR A 202 -21.91 9.11 11.81
N SER A 203 -21.32 7.93 12.01
CA SER A 203 -21.21 6.87 11.00
C SER A 203 -22.35 5.86 11.16
N ILE A 204 -22.82 5.30 10.05
CA ILE A 204 -23.86 4.26 10.05
C ILE A 204 -23.23 2.86 10.14
N PRO A 205 -23.93 1.82 10.65
CA PRO A 205 -23.35 0.49 10.89
C PRO A 205 -22.54 -0.08 9.71
N ILE A 206 -22.97 0.18 8.48
CA ILE A 206 -22.34 -0.28 7.25
C ILE A 206 -20.94 0.30 6.98
N GLU A 207 -20.55 1.34 7.70
CA GLU A 207 -19.22 1.95 7.62
C GLU A 207 -18.21 1.30 8.60
N HIS A 208 -18.63 0.23 9.28
CA HIS A 208 -17.84 -0.48 10.25
C HIS A 208 -17.51 -1.90 9.80
N ILE A 209 -16.30 -2.35 10.10
CA ILE A 209 -15.86 -3.72 9.80
C ILE A 209 -16.70 -4.76 10.55
N SER A 210 -17.09 -4.48 11.79
CA SER A 210 -17.89 -5.38 12.63
C SER A 210 -19.21 -5.77 11.98
N HIS A 211 -19.94 -4.80 11.44
CA HIS A 211 -21.20 -5.02 10.73
C HIS A 211 -21.04 -6.03 9.60
N TRP A 212 -20.01 -5.86 8.77
CA TRP A 212 -19.75 -6.77 7.66
C TRP A 212 -19.31 -8.15 8.14
N LEU A 213 -18.46 -8.22 9.16
CA LEU A 213 -18.09 -9.51 9.73
C LEU A 213 -19.32 -10.22 10.30
N ASP A 214 -20.16 -9.55 11.07
CA ASP A 214 -21.38 -10.14 11.65
C ASP A 214 -22.36 -10.61 10.57
N LYS A 215 -22.52 -9.83 9.51
CA LYS A 215 -23.39 -10.19 8.39
C LYS A 215 -22.96 -11.49 7.69
N TYR A 216 -21.65 -11.68 7.51
CA TYR A 216 -21.09 -12.85 6.83
C TYR A 216 -20.52 -13.88 7.82
N GLU A 217 -21.15 -14.00 8.99
CA GLU A 217 -20.65 -14.84 10.09
C GLU A 217 -20.22 -16.24 9.63
N GLY A 218 -18.97 -16.60 9.94
CA GLY A 218 -18.40 -17.92 9.63
C GLY A 218 -17.95 -18.12 8.17
N ARG A 219 -18.13 -17.14 7.29
CA ARG A 219 -17.72 -17.22 5.87
C ARG A 219 -16.66 -16.17 5.54
N TYR A 220 -15.43 -16.44 5.95
CA TYR A 220 -14.30 -15.55 5.73
C TYR A 220 -13.10 -16.29 5.15
N ALA A 221 -12.38 -15.64 4.25
CA ALA A 221 -11.09 -16.12 3.78
C ALA A 221 -10.07 -14.98 3.70
N ALA A 222 -8.87 -15.22 4.23
CA ALA A 222 -7.72 -14.38 3.91
C ALA A 222 -7.29 -14.70 2.48
N SER A 223 -7.08 -13.66 1.70
CA SER A 223 -6.77 -13.72 0.27
C SER A 223 -5.64 -12.76 -0.05
N PRO A 224 -4.87 -13.03 -1.11
CA PRO A 224 -3.78 -12.16 -1.51
C PRO A 224 -4.29 -10.82 -2.06
N CYS A 225 -3.54 -9.77 -1.80
CA CYS A 225 -3.76 -8.46 -2.40
C CYS A 225 -3.36 -8.49 -3.88
N SER A 226 -4.38 -8.47 -4.74
CA SER A 226 -4.28 -8.41 -6.20
C SER A 226 -3.37 -7.26 -6.67
N CYS A 227 -3.52 -6.06 -6.10
CA CYS A 227 -2.72 -4.88 -6.43
C CYS A 227 -1.23 -5.06 -6.12
N ARG A 228 -0.89 -5.58 -4.93
CA ARG A 228 0.51 -5.84 -4.53
C ARG A 228 1.15 -6.87 -5.45
N ARG A 229 0.47 -8.00 -5.67
CA ARG A 229 0.98 -9.08 -6.50
C ARG A 229 1.19 -8.63 -7.95
N SER A 230 0.22 -7.90 -8.47
CA SER A 230 0.24 -7.31 -9.81
C SER A 230 1.53 -6.52 -10.07
N ARG A 231 1.93 -5.64 -9.14
CA ARG A 231 3.12 -4.78 -9.30
C ARG A 231 4.46 -5.49 -9.20
N MET A 232 4.52 -6.67 -8.60
CA MET A 232 5.76 -7.46 -8.59
C MET A 232 6.19 -7.92 -9.98
N THR A 233 5.28 -7.97 -10.96
CA THR A 233 5.62 -8.36 -12.33
C THR A 233 6.38 -7.30 -13.14
N TYR A 234 6.47 -6.07 -12.62
CA TYR A 234 7.07 -4.92 -13.31
C TYR A 234 8.16 -4.21 -12.48
N ASP A 235 8.71 -4.85 -11.45
CA ASP A 235 9.69 -4.25 -10.52
C ASP A 235 9.18 -2.95 -9.85
N GLU A 236 7.86 -2.81 -9.71
CA GLU A 236 7.18 -1.67 -9.09
C GLU A 236 6.53 -2.05 -7.73
N GLY A 237 6.99 -3.16 -7.13
CA GLY A 237 6.48 -3.64 -5.85
C GLY A 237 6.74 -2.66 -4.69
N CYS A 238 5.91 -2.71 -3.64
CA CYS A 238 6.04 -1.83 -2.47
C CYS A 238 6.80 -2.47 -1.29
N ALA A 239 7.51 -3.58 -1.52
CA ALA A 239 8.23 -4.38 -0.53
C ALA A 239 7.39 -5.03 0.60
N ASP A 240 6.05 -4.92 0.52
CA ASP A 240 5.14 -5.69 1.36
C ASP A 240 5.01 -7.13 0.84
N ASP A 241 4.77 -8.08 1.73
CA ASP A 241 4.22 -9.37 1.32
C ASP A 241 2.79 -9.16 0.78
N PHE A 242 2.40 -9.90 -0.25
CA PHE A 242 1.08 -9.76 -0.87
C PHE A 242 0.02 -10.68 -0.27
N ASN A 243 0.39 -11.67 0.56
CA ASN A 243 -0.53 -12.71 1.01
C ASN A 243 -1.39 -12.23 2.18
N ASP A 244 -2.59 -12.80 2.26
CA ASP A 244 -3.54 -12.66 3.37
C ASP A 244 -4.04 -11.23 3.70
N TRP A 245 -3.66 -10.20 2.94
CA TRP A 245 -4.06 -8.82 3.23
C TRP A 245 -5.52 -8.50 2.86
N CYS A 246 -6.19 -9.23 1.99
CA CYS A 246 -7.59 -8.99 1.68
C CYS A 246 -8.45 -10.04 2.38
N VAL A 247 -9.50 -9.63 3.07
CA VAL A 247 -10.45 -10.55 3.69
C VAL A 247 -11.66 -10.67 2.80
N ALA A 248 -11.76 -11.77 2.06
CA ALA A 248 -12.97 -12.14 1.32
C ALA A 248 -14.06 -12.59 2.31
N VAL A 249 -15.31 -12.26 2.00
CA VAL A 249 -16.47 -12.58 2.84
C VAL A 249 -17.58 -13.23 2.00
N GLY A 250 -18.46 -13.99 2.63
CA GLY A 250 -19.58 -14.65 1.94
C GLY A 250 -19.08 -15.65 0.89
N ASP A 251 -19.74 -15.71 -0.25
CA ASP A 251 -19.38 -16.65 -1.33
C ASP A 251 -18.01 -16.35 -1.94
N MET A 252 -17.56 -15.10 -1.89
CA MET A 252 -16.23 -14.74 -2.36
C MET A 252 -15.16 -15.45 -1.52
N ALA A 253 -15.41 -15.70 -0.23
CA ALA A 253 -14.50 -16.48 0.61
C ALA A 253 -14.34 -17.92 0.12
N GLU A 254 -15.42 -18.56 -0.32
CA GLU A 254 -15.39 -19.90 -0.91
C GLU A 254 -14.71 -19.88 -2.28
N TYR A 255 -15.11 -18.93 -3.14
CA TYR A 255 -14.55 -18.78 -4.48
C TYR A 255 -13.03 -18.66 -4.48
N VAL A 256 -12.46 -17.79 -3.62
CA VAL A 256 -10.99 -17.59 -3.60
C VAL A 256 -10.21 -18.81 -3.12
N VAL A 257 -10.82 -19.64 -2.27
CA VAL A 257 -10.19 -20.87 -1.77
C VAL A 257 -10.32 -21.98 -2.82
N GLU A 258 -11.54 -22.25 -3.27
CA GLU A 258 -11.85 -23.37 -4.16
C GLU A 258 -11.25 -23.23 -5.57
N THR A 259 -11.09 -21.99 -6.06
CA THR A 259 -10.57 -21.76 -7.42
C THR A 259 -9.07 -21.49 -7.47
N GLY A 260 -8.33 -21.76 -6.39
CA GLY A 260 -6.87 -21.66 -6.37
C GLY A 260 -6.33 -20.23 -6.41
N LYS A 261 -7.10 -19.25 -5.94
CA LYS A 261 -6.68 -17.82 -5.90
C LYS A 261 -5.82 -17.48 -4.67
N GLY A 262 -5.16 -18.48 -4.09
CA GLY A 262 -4.33 -18.34 -2.90
C GLY A 262 -5.09 -17.96 -1.63
N GLY A 263 -6.42 -18.13 -1.61
CA GLY A 263 -7.24 -17.89 -0.43
C GLY A 263 -7.14 -19.02 0.59
N ARG A 264 -7.40 -18.71 1.86
CA ARG A 264 -7.57 -19.69 2.93
C ARG A 264 -8.67 -19.24 3.89
N TYR A 265 -9.46 -20.18 4.39
CA TYR A 265 -10.46 -19.87 5.41
C TYR A 265 -9.81 -19.35 6.70
N ILE A 266 -10.48 -18.40 7.35
CA ILE A 266 -10.05 -17.76 8.60
C ILE A 266 -11.22 -17.59 9.57
N THR A 267 -10.91 -17.38 10.85
CA THR A 267 -11.92 -16.99 11.85
C THR A 267 -12.14 -15.48 11.85
N LYS A 268 -13.21 -15.04 12.53
CA LYS A 268 -13.49 -13.62 12.75
C LYS A 268 -12.35 -12.93 13.51
N GLU A 269 -11.79 -13.61 14.51
CA GLU A 269 -10.68 -13.10 15.33
C GLU A 269 -9.42 -12.90 14.49
N GLU A 270 -9.11 -13.84 13.59
CA GLU A 270 -7.99 -13.72 12.67
C GLU A 270 -8.22 -12.57 11.67
N ALA A 271 -9.45 -12.39 11.15
CA ALA A 271 -9.79 -11.25 10.30
C ALA A 271 -9.52 -9.91 11.02
N LEU A 272 -9.97 -9.79 12.27
CA LEU A 272 -9.72 -8.60 13.10
C LEU A 272 -8.21 -8.38 13.36
N GLU A 273 -7.43 -9.44 13.55
CA GLU A 273 -5.97 -9.33 13.66
C GLU A 273 -5.33 -8.82 12.36
N ILE A 274 -5.79 -9.30 11.19
CA ILE A 274 -5.33 -8.82 9.88
C ILE A 274 -5.62 -7.32 9.73
N PHE A 275 -6.82 -6.87 10.05
CA PHE A 275 -7.17 -5.45 9.96
C PHE A 275 -6.34 -4.60 10.91
N LYS A 276 -6.20 -5.02 12.17
CA LYS A 276 -5.34 -4.33 13.13
C LYS A 276 -3.88 -4.20 12.65
N LYS A 277 -3.32 -5.27 12.06
CA LYS A 277 -1.98 -5.20 11.43
C LYS A 277 -1.96 -4.22 10.25
N GLY A 278 -3.04 -4.16 9.48
CA GLY A 278 -3.22 -3.17 8.43
C GLY A 278 -3.14 -1.74 8.97
N GLU A 279 -3.86 -1.43 10.06
CA GLU A 279 -3.82 -0.12 10.72
C GLU A 279 -2.41 0.22 11.24
N GLU A 280 -1.74 -0.75 11.89
CA GLU A 280 -0.37 -0.57 12.40
C GLU A 280 0.62 -0.24 11.28
N ASN A 281 0.39 -0.75 10.07
CA ASN A 281 1.17 -0.43 8.87
C ASN A 281 0.69 0.85 8.15
N GLY A 282 -0.37 1.51 8.63
CA GLY A 282 -0.96 2.70 8.01
C GLY A 282 -1.75 2.41 6.72
N PHE A 283 -2.24 1.18 6.55
CA PHE A 283 -3.09 0.81 5.42
C PHE A 283 -4.53 1.30 5.62
N VAL A 284 -5.23 1.45 4.50
CA VAL A 284 -6.62 1.91 4.47
C VAL A 284 -7.54 0.71 4.27
N HIS A 285 -8.50 0.48 5.16
CA HIS A 285 -9.51 -0.55 4.94
C HIS A 285 -10.56 -0.07 3.94
N GLN A 286 -10.79 -0.86 2.91
CA GLN A 286 -11.68 -0.49 1.82
C GLN A 286 -12.64 -1.62 1.45
N ILE A 287 -13.88 -1.26 1.15
CA ILE A 287 -14.92 -2.16 0.62
C ILE A 287 -15.44 -1.65 -0.72
N THR A 288 -16.06 -2.54 -1.49
CA THR A 288 -16.85 -2.18 -2.67
C THR A 288 -18.25 -2.79 -2.54
N ASN A 289 -19.25 -2.00 -2.93
CA ASN A 289 -20.68 -2.32 -2.83
C ASN A 289 -21.39 -2.21 -4.19
N ILE A 290 -20.68 -2.53 -5.28
CA ILE A 290 -21.19 -2.44 -6.65
C ILE A 290 -22.44 -3.29 -6.91
N ASP A 291 -22.72 -4.28 -6.05
CA ASP A 291 -23.87 -5.18 -6.15
C ASP A 291 -25.08 -4.74 -5.33
N GLY A 292 -25.00 -3.60 -4.66
CA GLY A 292 -26.02 -3.09 -3.77
C GLY A 292 -25.40 -2.56 -2.48
N GLU A 293 -26.06 -1.58 -1.87
CA GLU A 293 -25.55 -0.90 -0.68
C GLU A 293 -25.22 -1.87 0.45
N ASP A 294 -26.05 -2.91 0.61
CA ASP A 294 -25.91 -3.93 1.64
C ASP A 294 -25.28 -5.24 1.09
N LYS A 295 -24.23 -5.16 0.25
CA LYS A 295 -23.47 -6.34 -0.19
C LYS A 295 -22.03 -5.98 -0.51
N ILE A 296 -21.07 -6.77 0.00
CA ILE A 296 -19.65 -6.65 -0.34
C ILE A 296 -19.06 -8.03 -0.62
N PHE A 297 -17.92 -8.07 -1.33
CA PHE A 297 -17.19 -9.32 -1.60
C PHE A 297 -15.95 -9.47 -0.73
N ALA A 298 -15.32 -8.35 -0.36
CA ALA A 298 -14.08 -8.35 0.39
C ALA A 298 -13.87 -7.01 1.11
N ILE A 299 -13.06 -7.07 2.15
CA ILE A 299 -12.49 -5.94 2.86
C ILE A 299 -10.97 -5.94 2.59
N CYS A 300 -10.50 -4.94 1.87
CA CYS A 300 -9.10 -4.80 1.44
C CYS A 300 -8.28 -3.99 2.43
N ASN A 301 -7.03 -4.40 2.70
CA ASN A 301 -6.04 -3.60 3.45
C ASN A 301 -5.09 -2.87 2.48
N CYS A 302 -5.54 -1.72 1.99
CA CYS A 302 -4.94 -1.00 0.88
C CYS A 302 -3.72 -0.17 1.31
N ASN A 303 -2.54 -0.52 0.78
CA ASN A 303 -1.36 0.33 0.87
C ASN A 303 -1.43 1.41 -0.23
N VAL A 304 -1.38 2.68 0.19
CA VAL A 304 -1.35 3.87 -0.67
C VAL A 304 -0.29 3.79 -1.77
N ASN A 305 0.85 3.15 -1.50
CA ASN A 305 1.93 3.07 -2.47
C ASN A 305 1.60 2.15 -3.64
N VAL A 306 0.59 1.28 -3.57
CA VAL A 306 0.37 0.22 -4.57
C VAL A 306 -1.10 0.01 -4.97
N CYS A 307 -2.05 0.36 -4.10
CA CYS A 307 -3.48 0.15 -4.33
C CYS A 307 -3.98 0.94 -5.54
N TYR A 308 -4.61 0.27 -6.50
CA TYR A 308 -5.09 0.93 -7.70
C TYR A 308 -6.27 1.89 -7.45
N ALA A 309 -7.17 1.61 -6.51
CA ALA A 309 -8.25 2.54 -6.19
C ALA A 309 -7.70 3.88 -5.66
N LEU A 310 -6.75 3.82 -4.71
CA LEU A 310 -6.08 5.00 -4.15
C LEU A 310 -5.24 5.73 -5.21
N ARG A 311 -4.43 4.99 -5.99
CA ARG A 311 -3.61 5.56 -7.08
C ARG A 311 -4.47 6.24 -8.14
N THR A 312 -5.60 5.65 -8.52
CA THR A 312 -6.52 6.22 -9.51
C THR A 312 -7.23 7.47 -8.96
N SER A 313 -7.67 7.45 -7.70
CA SER A 313 -8.20 8.64 -7.02
C SER A 313 -7.19 9.80 -7.03
N GLN A 314 -5.92 9.48 -6.76
CA GLN A 314 -4.80 10.41 -6.77
C GLN A 314 -4.46 10.97 -8.16
N LEU A 315 -4.40 10.12 -9.20
CA LEU A 315 -4.17 10.53 -10.59
C LEU A 315 -5.20 11.56 -11.05
N PHE A 316 -6.47 11.32 -10.74
CA PHE A 316 -7.57 12.18 -11.17
C PHE A 316 -7.95 13.28 -10.16
N ASN A 317 -7.24 13.38 -9.03
CA ASN A 317 -7.56 14.24 -7.90
C ASN A 317 -9.03 14.16 -7.45
N THR A 318 -9.58 12.94 -7.35
CA THR A 318 -11.00 12.70 -7.08
C THR A 318 -11.18 12.07 -5.70
N PRO A 319 -11.28 12.86 -4.61
CA PRO A 319 -11.35 12.35 -3.25
C PRO A 319 -12.62 11.53 -2.97
N ASN A 320 -13.70 11.75 -3.73
CA ASN A 320 -14.97 11.03 -3.58
C ASN A 320 -14.85 9.53 -3.91
N MET A 321 -13.84 9.11 -4.69
CA MET A 321 -13.63 7.70 -5.06
C MET A 321 -13.16 6.80 -3.91
N SER A 322 -12.56 7.38 -2.87
CA SER A 322 -12.02 6.66 -1.71
C SER A 322 -12.17 7.49 -0.44
N ARG A 323 -13.33 8.15 -0.33
CA ARG A 323 -13.61 9.07 0.78
C ARG A 323 -13.83 8.28 2.06
N SER A 324 -13.15 8.71 3.11
CA SER A 324 -13.41 8.28 4.49
C SER A 324 -14.61 9.04 5.07
N ALA A 325 -15.44 8.35 5.85
CA ALA A 325 -16.45 8.98 6.70
C ALA A 325 -15.79 9.90 7.74
N TYR A 326 -14.56 9.58 8.15
CA TYR A 326 -13.75 10.39 9.05
C TYR A 326 -12.82 11.31 8.25
N VAL A 327 -12.97 12.63 8.45
CA VAL A 327 -12.10 13.64 7.88
C VAL A 327 -11.20 14.18 8.98
N ALA A 328 -9.88 14.00 8.83
CA ALA A 328 -8.92 14.56 9.75
C ALA A 328 -9.02 16.10 9.76
N HIS A 329 -9.19 16.68 10.94
CA HIS A 329 -9.14 18.13 11.16
C HIS A 329 -7.88 18.49 11.94
N VAL A 330 -7.30 19.66 11.63
CA VAL A 330 -6.14 20.18 12.36
C VAL A 330 -6.60 21.30 13.26
N GLU A 331 -6.54 21.07 14.58
CA GLU A 331 -6.66 22.14 15.56
C GLU A 331 -5.40 23.02 15.51
N LYS A 332 -5.54 24.21 14.90
CA LYS A 332 -4.41 25.10 14.62
C LYS A 332 -3.64 25.41 15.90
N GLU A 333 -4.29 25.66 17.01
CA GLU A 333 -3.70 26.09 18.28
C GLU A 333 -2.83 24.98 18.91
N LYS A 334 -3.18 23.72 18.66
CA LYS A 334 -2.46 22.54 19.18
C LYS A 334 -1.35 22.05 18.24
N CYS A 335 -1.46 22.32 16.94
CA CYS A 335 -0.50 21.85 15.95
C CYS A 335 0.88 22.51 16.12
N VAL A 336 1.94 21.71 16.27
CA VAL A 336 3.34 22.19 16.31
C VAL A 336 4.10 21.98 15.00
N ALA A 337 3.39 21.62 13.93
CA ALA A 337 3.95 21.30 12.62
C ALA A 337 5.05 20.20 12.70
N CYS A 338 4.81 19.14 13.47
CA CYS A 338 5.75 18.02 13.65
C CYS A 338 5.88 17.08 12.44
N ALA A 339 5.14 17.33 11.35
CA ALA A 339 5.12 16.54 10.11
C ALA A 339 4.48 15.15 10.18
N ARG A 340 4.10 14.62 11.34
CA ARG A 340 3.62 13.22 11.44
C ARG A 340 2.36 12.94 10.61
N CYS A 341 1.37 13.82 10.68
CA CYS A 341 0.13 13.63 9.93
C CYS A 341 0.32 13.68 8.40
N VAL A 342 1.35 14.39 7.91
CA VAL A 342 1.62 14.48 6.47
C VAL A 342 2.29 13.23 5.95
N GLU A 343 3.27 12.69 6.67
CA GLU A 343 3.99 11.47 6.29
C GLU A 343 3.06 10.25 6.20
N VAL A 344 2.03 10.19 7.06
CA VAL A 344 1.09 9.06 7.11
C VAL A 344 -0.16 9.28 6.26
N CYS A 345 -0.36 10.45 5.65
CA CYS A 345 -1.59 10.73 4.92
C CYS A 345 -1.70 9.84 3.66
N PRO A 346 -2.71 8.96 3.54
CA PRO A 346 -2.84 8.06 2.40
C PRO A 346 -3.27 8.77 1.11
N ALA A 347 -3.83 9.97 1.22
CA ALA A 347 -4.30 10.75 0.07
C ALA A 347 -3.36 11.90 -0.33
N GLY A 348 -2.29 12.15 0.44
CA GLY A 348 -1.46 13.35 0.26
C GLY A 348 -2.25 14.66 0.47
N ALA A 349 -3.35 14.60 1.23
CA ALA A 349 -4.28 15.73 1.41
C ALA A 349 -3.74 16.83 2.35
N LEU A 350 -2.68 16.52 3.09
CA LEU A 350 -2.04 17.45 4.02
C LEU A 350 -0.66 17.82 3.47
N THR A 351 -0.26 19.06 3.66
CA THR A 351 1.08 19.56 3.32
C THR A 351 1.57 20.45 4.45
N LEU A 352 2.85 20.36 4.79
CA LEU A 352 3.49 21.21 5.78
C LEU A 352 3.79 22.58 5.20
N GLY A 353 3.54 23.61 6.01
CA GLY A 353 3.97 24.96 5.72
C GLY A 353 4.61 25.63 6.93
N GLN A 354 5.14 26.83 6.70
CA GLN A 354 5.47 27.79 7.74
C GLN A 354 4.22 28.18 8.54
N LYS A 355 4.32 28.06 9.87
CA LYS A 355 3.26 28.46 10.82
C LYS A 355 3.65 29.75 11.54
N LEU A 356 4.12 30.73 10.78
CA LEU A 356 4.64 32.00 11.31
C LEU A 356 3.66 33.14 11.00
N CYS A 357 3.45 34.02 11.98
CA CYS A 357 2.84 35.31 11.72
C CYS A 357 3.82 36.18 10.93
N LYS A 358 3.31 36.91 9.93
CA LYS A 358 4.08 37.95 9.26
C LYS A 358 4.24 39.15 10.20
N LYS A 359 5.19 40.03 9.89
CA LYS A 359 5.48 41.24 10.69
C LYS A 359 4.26 42.16 10.86
N ASP A 360 3.34 42.13 9.91
CA ASP A 360 2.07 42.88 9.93
C ASP A 360 0.95 42.18 10.72
N GLY A 361 1.25 41.05 11.37
CA GLY A 361 0.29 40.24 12.13
C GLY A 361 -0.56 39.29 11.28
N THR A 362 -0.40 39.27 9.96
CA THR A 362 -1.18 38.37 9.08
C THR A 362 -0.60 36.95 9.06
N GLU A 363 -1.47 35.96 8.84
CA GLU A 363 -1.06 34.55 8.69
C GLU A 363 -0.64 34.22 7.25
N VAL A 364 0.23 33.21 7.09
CA VAL A 364 0.51 32.64 5.77
C VAL A 364 -0.71 31.85 5.30
N GLN A 365 -1.18 32.17 4.09
CA GLN A 365 -2.25 31.42 3.41
C GLN A 365 -1.64 30.53 2.33
N TYR A 366 -2.11 29.30 2.23
CA TYR A 366 -1.65 28.33 1.25
C TYR A 366 -2.71 28.10 0.17
N PRO A 367 -2.28 27.91 -1.10
CA PRO A 367 -3.22 27.63 -2.18
C PRO A 367 -3.89 26.28 -1.94
N LYS A 368 -5.19 26.20 -2.24
CA LYS A 368 -5.93 24.94 -2.28
C LYS A 368 -5.87 24.38 -3.70
N GLN A 369 -5.73 23.06 -3.81
CA GLN A 369 -5.83 22.41 -5.11
C GLN A 369 -7.29 22.46 -5.61
N PRO A 370 -7.52 22.79 -6.90
CA PRO A 370 -8.87 22.75 -7.47
C PRO A 370 -9.35 21.30 -7.56
N LEU A 371 -10.61 21.07 -7.22
CA LEU A 371 -11.23 19.76 -7.34
C LEU A 371 -11.92 19.61 -8.71
N PRO A 372 -12.12 18.36 -9.19
CA PRO A 372 -12.87 18.08 -10.41
C PRO A 372 -14.30 18.64 -10.43
N THR A 373 -14.88 18.89 -9.26
CA THR A 373 -16.20 19.52 -9.09
C THR A 373 -16.20 21.03 -9.38
N ASP A 374 -15.03 21.68 -9.35
CA ASP A 374 -14.93 23.14 -9.37
C ASP A 374 -14.76 23.71 -10.78
N LYS A 375 -14.44 22.86 -11.77
CA LYS A 375 -14.22 23.25 -13.17
C LYS A 375 -14.42 22.08 -14.13
N LYS A 376 -14.42 22.37 -15.44
CA LYS A 376 -14.32 21.33 -16.47
C LYS A 376 -13.02 20.55 -16.29
N TRP A 377 -13.12 19.25 -16.03
CA TRP A 377 -11.98 18.38 -15.78
C TRP A 377 -11.56 17.64 -17.06
N SER A 378 -10.25 17.62 -17.35
CA SER A 378 -9.69 17.05 -18.57
C SER A 378 -8.34 16.39 -18.33
N GLU A 379 -7.79 15.70 -19.35
CA GLU A 379 -6.46 15.07 -19.28
C GLU A 379 -5.35 16.05 -18.85
N ALA A 380 -5.50 17.35 -19.15
CA ALA A 380 -4.55 18.39 -18.75
C ALA A 380 -4.55 18.68 -17.23
N ASP A 381 -5.62 18.30 -16.53
CA ASP A 381 -5.78 18.49 -15.09
C ASP A 381 -5.33 17.26 -14.28
N TRP A 382 -5.03 16.15 -14.95
CA TRP A 382 -4.61 14.91 -14.30
C TRP A 382 -3.17 15.00 -13.82
N ASN A 383 -2.91 14.44 -12.65
CA ASN A 383 -1.58 14.35 -12.11
C ASN A 383 -0.90 13.07 -12.58
N TRP A 384 -0.34 13.07 -13.79
CA TRP A 384 0.36 11.89 -14.33
C TRP A 384 1.58 11.45 -13.51
N ASP A 385 2.11 12.39 -12.72
CA ASP A 385 3.26 12.21 -11.85
C ASP A 385 2.84 12.07 -10.37
N TYR A 386 1.60 11.64 -10.12
CA TYR A 386 1.03 11.54 -8.77
C TYR A 386 1.86 10.66 -7.83
N ARG A 387 2.58 9.66 -8.38
CA ARG A 387 3.43 8.76 -7.59
C ARG A 387 4.57 9.52 -6.91
N ASP A 388 5.13 10.53 -7.56
CA ASP A 388 6.22 11.35 -7.05
C ASP A 388 5.70 12.63 -6.38
N THR A 389 4.73 13.30 -7.01
CA THR A 389 4.27 14.63 -6.59
C THR A 389 3.28 14.61 -5.42
N ASN A 390 2.49 13.56 -5.22
CA ASN A 390 1.60 13.47 -4.05
C ASN A 390 2.34 13.19 -2.74
N ARG A 391 3.64 12.89 -2.83
CA ARG A 391 4.55 12.74 -1.69
C ARG A 391 5.35 14.00 -1.40
N ILE A 392 5.02 15.12 -2.03
CA ILE A 392 5.58 16.41 -1.65
C ILE A 392 4.90 16.86 -0.35
N GLU A 393 5.55 16.57 0.76
CA GLU A 393 5.02 16.78 2.11
C GLU A 393 5.10 18.23 2.58
N THR A 394 5.74 19.11 1.82
CA THR A 394 6.00 20.50 2.22
C THR A 394 5.68 21.47 1.09
N HIS A 395 5.08 22.61 1.41
CA HIS A 395 4.98 23.74 0.49
C HIS A 395 6.38 24.29 0.16
N GLU A 396 6.50 25.02 -0.95
CA GLU A 396 7.78 25.64 -1.37
C GLU A 396 8.34 26.62 -0.33
N THR A 397 7.49 27.20 0.52
CA THR A 397 7.90 28.04 1.65
C THR A 397 8.62 27.25 2.76
N GLY A 398 8.59 25.92 2.69
CA GLY A 398 9.25 25.00 3.61
C GLY A 398 8.49 24.77 4.91
N THR A 399 9.18 24.08 5.83
CA THR A 399 8.74 23.81 7.21
C THR A 399 9.71 24.43 8.21
N ALA A 400 9.59 24.09 9.50
CA ALA A 400 10.45 24.63 10.54
C ALA A 400 11.94 24.46 10.22
N PRO A 401 12.73 25.54 10.22
CA PRO A 401 14.13 25.50 9.82
C PRO A 401 14.99 24.51 10.63
N CYS A 402 14.68 24.32 11.92
CA CYS A 402 15.40 23.37 12.76
C CYS A 402 15.25 21.92 12.29
N LYS A 403 14.04 21.49 11.86
CA LYS A 403 13.80 20.15 11.29
C LYS A 403 14.49 20.02 9.94
N THR A 404 14.46 21.04 9.10
CA THR A 404 15.14 21.04 7.80
C THR A 404 16.66 20.98 7.95
N ALA A 405 17.23 21.69 8.93
CA ALA A 405 18.67 21.72 9.18
C ALA A 405 19.19 20.44 9.87
N CYS A 406 18.32 19.66 10.51
CA CYS A 406 18.67 18.36 11.07
C CYS A 406 18.84 17.33 9.94
N PRO A 407 20.01 16.68 9.78
CA PRO A 407 20.21 15.67 8.73
C PRO A 407 19.27 14.46 8.83
N ALA A 408 18.78 14.16 10.03
CA ALA A 408 17.82 13.08 10.27
C ALA A 408 16.36 13.54 10.14
N HIS A 409 16.10 14.84 9.93
CA HIS A 409 14.76 15.42 9.84
C HIS A 409 13.81 15.04 11.00
N ILE A 410 14.36 14.84 12.21
CA ILE A 410 13.59 14.50 13.40
C ILE A 410 12.54 15.58 13.70
N ALA A 411 11.41 15.20 14.29
CA ALA A 411 10.30 16.11 14.58
C ALA A 411 10.58 17.00 15.81
N ILE A 412 11.51 17.97 15.67
CA ILE A 412 12.04 18.79 16.77
C ILE A 412 10.94 19.49 17.57
N GLN A 413 10.06 20.21 16.89
CA GLN A 413 8.98 20.93 17.56
C GLN A 413 8.02 19.97 18.28
N GLY A 414 7.85 18.77 17.73
CA GLY A 414 7.03 17.71 18.32
C GLY A 414 7.60 17.21 19.64
N TYR A 415 8.87 16.77 19.65
CA TYR A 415 9.45 16.21 20.87
C TYR A 415 9.70 17.29 21.93
N LEU A 416 10.00 18.54 21.55
CA LEU A 416 10.13 19.65 22.49
C LEU A 416 8.78 19.95 23.18
N LYS A 417 7.68 19.91 22.41
CA LYS A 417 6.33 20.10 22.98
C LYS A 417 5.98 18.99 23.96
N LEU A 418 6.25 17.73 23.60
CA LEU A 418 6.04 16.58 24.49
C LEU A 418 6.90 16.70 25.76
N ALA A 419 8.17 17.07 25.63
CA ALA A 419 9.07 17.27 26.77
C ALA A 419 8.59 18.39 27.70
N ALA A 420 8.09 19.50 27.14
CA ALA A 420 7.50 20.58 27.92
C ALA A 420 6.22 20.16 28.67
N GLN A 421 5.57 19.07 28.23
CA GLN A 421 4.41 18.47 28.88
C GLN A 421 4.78 17.32 29.84
N GLY A 422 6.07 17.03 30.01
CA GLY A 422 6.55 15.89 30.83
C GLY A 422 6.40 14.53 30.15
N GLU A 423 5.98 14.48 28.89
CA GLU A 423 5.70 13.28 28.11
C GLU A 423 6.98 12.70 27.48
N TYR A 424 7.99 12.43 28.31
CA TYR A 424 9.34 12.11 27.85
C TYR A 424 9.45 10.79 27.09
N THR A 425 8.66 9.77 27.44
CA THR A 425 8.63 8.50 26.72
C THR A 425 8.09 8.67 25.31
N LYS A 426 7.01 9.43 25.14
CA LYS A 426 6.45 9.77 23.81
C LYS A 426 7.42 10.64 23.01
N ALA A 427 8.14 11.54 23.67
CA ALA A 427 9.17 12.36 23.04
C ALA A 427 10.33 11.50 22.51
N LEU A 428 10.77 10.51 23.30
CA LEU A 428 11.82 9.57 22.91
C LEU A 428 11.38 8.68 21.73
N GLU A 429 10.16 8.12 21.79
CA GLU A 429 9.56 7.39 20.68
C GLU A 429 9.55 8.23 19.40
N LEU A 430 9.12 9.49 19.48
CA LEU A 430 9.07 10.39 18.33
C LEU A 430 10.45 10.70 17.75
N ILE A 431 11.49 10.84 18.58
CA ILE A 431 12.87 11.02 18.10
C ILE A 431 13.34 9.75 17.38
N LYS A 432 13.07 8.58 17.97
CA LYS A 432 13.50 7.27 17.48
C LYS A 432 12.82 6.80 16.19
N LYS A 433 11.76 7.48 15.75
CA LYS A 433 11.20 7.31 14.40
C LYS A 433 12.18 7.67 13.29
N ASN A 434 13.10 8.60 13.53
CA ASN A 434 14.03 9.09 12.51
C ASN A 434 15.51 9.02 12.93
N ASN A 435 15.80 8.87 14.23
CA ASN A 435 17.17 8.73 14.72
C ASN A 435 17.30 7.51 15.67
N PRO A 436 17.97 6.43 15.23
CA PRO A 436 18.24 5.25 16.06
C PRO A 436 19.26 5.45 17.19
N LEU A 437 20.06 6.52 17.12
CA LEU A 437 21.17 6.82 18.04
C LEU A 437 21.01 8.20 18.71
N PRO A 438 19.86 8.50 19.35
CA PRO A 438 19.61 9.81 19.92
C PRO A 438 20.55 10.19 21.07
N ALA A 439 21.03 9.24 21.87
CA ALA A 439 21.91 9.49 23.00
C ALA A 439 23.34 9.80 22.53
N VAL A 440 23.86 9.02 21.57
CA VAL A 440 25.13 9.37 20.89
C VAL A 440 25.03 10.74 20.25
N CYS A 441 23.98 11.01 19.46
CA CYS A 441 23.79 12.32 18.86
C CYS A 441 23.63 13.44 19.90
N GLY A 442 23.11 13.18 21.10
CA GLY A 442 23.02 14.18 22.17
C GLY A 442 24.38 14.60 22.74
N HIS A 443 25.44 13.85 22.48
CA HIS A 443 26.80 14.18 22.94
C HIS A 443 27.67 14.81 21.86
N VAL A 444 27.46 14.43 20.58
CA VAL A 444 28.42 14.73 19.50
C VAL A 444 27.81 15.49 18.33
N CYS A 445 26.52 15.82 18.38
CA CYS A 445 25.88 16.59 17.32
C CYS A 445 26.46 18.00 17.24
N ASN A 446 26.63 18.48 16.00
CA ASN A 446 27.07 19.84 15.70
C ASN A 446 25.94 20.88 15.72
N ARG A 447 24.74 20.51 16.22
CA ARG A 447 23.64 21.42 16.54
C ARG A 447 23.17 22.36 15.42
N ARG A 448 23.24 21.92 14.16
CA ARG A 448 22.73 22.68 12.99
C ARG A 448 21.27 23.15 13.13
N CYS A 449 20.47 22.41 13.89
CA CYS A 449 19.10 22.77 14.20
C CYS A 449 18.99 24.03 15.10
N GLU A 450 19.97 24.26 15.97
CA GLU A 450 20.07 25.45 16.82
C GLU A 450 20.58 26.65 16.02
N ASP A 451 21.56 26.45 15.12
CA ASP A 451 22.03 27.48 14.19
C ASP A 451 20.89 28.04 13.33
N ALA A 452 19.97 27.17 12.91
CA ALA A 452 18.80 27.53 12.11
C ALA A 452 17.59 27.96 12.96
N CYS A 453 17.67 27.97 14.29
CA CYS A 453 16.53 28.20 15.16
C CYS A 453 15.98 29.63 15.00
N THR A 454 14.71 29.75 14.61
CA THR A 454 14.07 31.07 14.41
C THR A 454 14.04 31.92 15.68
N ARG A 455 14.03 31.29 16.87
CA ARG A 455 14.09 32.00 18.16
C ARG A 455 15.40 32.76 18.34
N GLY A 456 16.51 32.27 17.77
CA GLY A 456 17.80 32.95 17.78
C GLY A 456 17.82 34.28 17.03
N THR A 457 16.78 34.60 16.26
CA THR A 457 16.61 35.94 15.65
C THR A 457 15.95 36.96 16.58
N VAL A 458 15.43 36.51 17.72
CA VAL A 458 14.80 37.34 18.76
C VAL A 458 15.76 37.51 19.94
N ASP A 459 16.25 36.39 20.50
CA ASP A 459 17.22 36.36 21.59
C ASP A 459 18.26 35.24 21.38
N GLU A 460 17.99 34.02 21.82
CA GLU A 460 18.90 32.88 21.74
C GLU A 460 18.20 31.64 21.16
N ALA A 461 18.98 30.74 20.58
CA ALA A 461 18.44 29.48 20.10
C ALA A 461 17.91 28.64 21.28
N ILE A 462 16.85 27.87 21.03
CA ILE A 462 16.42 26.86 22.00
C ILE A 462 17.55 25.83 22.15
N ALA A 463 17.80 25.37 23.38
CA ALA A 463 18.75 24.28 23.67
C ALA A 463 18.20 22.92 23.22
N ILE A 464 17.97 22.77 21.92
CA ILE A 464 17.35 21.64 21.23
C ILE A 464 18.11 20.34 21.52
N ASP A 465 19.43 20.39 21.45
CA ASP A 465 20.32 19.24 21.65
C ASP A 465 20.36 18.81 23.11
N GLU A 466 20.43 19.75 24.05
CA GLU A 466 20.40 19.45 25.49
C GLU A 466 19.08 18.80 25.92
N VAL A 467 17.95 19.28 25.39
CA VAL A 467 16.65 18.64 25.63
C VAL A 467 16.61 17.24 25.03
N LYS A 468 17.09 17.06 23.79
CA LYS A 468 17.20 15.74 23.15
C LYS A 468 18.09 14.80 23.97
N LYS A 469 19.24 15.27 24.43
CA LYS A 469 20.18 14.53 25.28
C LYS A 469 19.48 14.09 26.55
N PHE A 470 18.86 15.01 27.29
CA PHE A 470 18.10 14.69 28.51
C PHE A 470 17.02 13.62 28.28
N ILE A 471 16.30 13.69 27.17
CA ILE A 471 15.29 12.69 26.81
C ILE A 471 15.95 11.34 26.51
N ALA A 472 16.99 11.34 25.67
CA ALA A 472 17.68 10.15 25.17
C ALA A 472 18.48 9.41 26.26
N MET A 473 18.91 10.09 27.32
CA MET A 473 19.58 9.44 28.45
C MET A 473 18.72 8.35 29.12
N ARG A 474 17.40 8.35 28.89
CA ARG A 474 16.51 7.26 29.32
C ARG A 474 16.85 5.90 28.68
N ASP A 475 17.42 5.88 27.48
CA ASP A 475 17.83 4.64 26.82
C ASP A 475 18.97 3.90 27.51
N LEU A 476 19.73 4.61 28.35
CA LEU A 476 20.82 4.04 29.12
C LEU A 476 20.32 3.15 30.27
N ASN A 477 19.08 3.35 30.71
CA ASN A 477 18.48 2.52 31.74
C ASN A 477 17.46 1.56 31.11
N ALA A 478 17.69 0.26 31.26
CA ALA A 478 16.82 -0.79 30.75
C ALA A 478 15.34 -0.65 31.19
N GLU A 479 15.06 -0.05 32.34
CA GLU A 479 13.70 0.18 32.83
C GLU A 479 12.95 1.30 32.08
N THR A 480 13.68 2.23 31.45
CA THR A 480 13.12 3.42 30.80
C THR A 480 13.45 3.55 29.32
N ARG A 481 14.28 2.64 28.82
CA ARG A 481 14.62 2.45 27.42
C ARG A 481 13.40 2.25 26.55
N PHE A 482 13.41 2.89 25.39
CA PHE A 482 12.39 2.65 24.37
C PHE A 482 12.90 1.66 23.33
N VAL A 483 12.26 0.49 23.26
CA VAL A 483 12.43 -0.48 22.18
C VAL A 483 11.27 -0.32 21.20
N PRO A 484 11.53 0.03 19.93
CA PRO A 484 10.48 0.16 18.93
C PRO A 484 9.72 -1.14 18.74
N LYS A 485 8.39 -1.03 18.64
CA LYS A 485 7.56 -2.15 18.20
C LYS A 485 7.82 -2.43 16.73
N LYS A 486 7.87 -3.72 16.37
CA LYS A 486 7.98 -4.13 14.98
C LYS A 486 6.67 -3.87 14.27
N VAL A 487 6.74 -3.22 13.11
CA VAL A 487 5.62 -3.03 12.19
C VAL A 487 5.98 -3.81 10.93
N ILE A 488 5.47 -5.04 10.86
CA ILE A 488 5.84 -5.99 9.83
C ILE A 488 4.83 -5.88 8.67
N PRO A 489 5.27 -5.53 7.45
CA PRO A 489 4.41 -5.52 6.27
C PRO A 489 4.19 -6.94 5.70
N LYS A 490 3.81 -7.87 6.59
CA LYS A 490 3.42 -9.25 6.31
C LYS A 490 2.42 -9.70 7.36
N VAL A 491 1.35 -10.38 6.93
CA VAL A 491 0.30 -10.84 7.86
C VAL A 491 0.82 -11.93 8.80
N LYS A 492 1.57 -12.89 8.27
CA LYS A 492 2.06 -14.05 9.01
C LYS A 492 3.57 -14.02 9.22
N GLY A 493 3.97 -14.01 10.48
CA GLY A 493 5.36 -14.14 10.89
C GLY A 493 6.22 -12.95 10.46
N ALA A 494 7.49 -13.23 10.21
CA ALA A 494 8.51 -12.27 9.84
C ALA A 494 9.05 -12.56 8.43
N PHE A 495 10.08 -11.81 8.02
CA PHE A 495 10.84 -12.08 6.81
C PHE A 495 11.97 -13.08 7.11
N ASP A 496 12.14 -14.06 6.22
CA ASP A 496 13.14 -15.13 6.37
C ASP A 496 14.46 -14.78 5.67
N GLU A 497 14.46 -13.73 4.85
CA GLU A 497 15.60 -13.25 4.09
C GLU A 497 16.72 -12.77 5.03
N LYS A 498 17.88 -13.43 4.95
CA LYS A 498 19.07 -13.05 5.69
C LYS A 498 19.73 -11.81 5.06
N ILE A 499 19.95 -10.77 5.87
CA ILE A 499 20.59 -9.52 5.45
C ILE A 499 21.92 -9.35 6.18
N ALA A 500 22.99 -9.09 5.43
CA ALA A 500 24.31 -8.83 5.98
C ALA A 500 24.58 -7.31 5.97
N VAL A 501 24.90 -6.77 7.13
CA VAL A 501 25.35 -5.38 7.29
C VAL A 501 26.84 -5.42 7.66
N ILE A 502 27.69 -4.77 6.87
CA ILE A 502 29.14 -4.86 7.01
C ILE A 502 29.61 -3.55 7.65
N GLY A 503 30.08 -3.64 8.89
CA GLY A 503 30.39 -2.51 9.76
C GLY A 503 29.30 -2.26 10.80
N ALA A 504 29.68 -2.14 12.07
CA ALA A 504 28.79 -1.75 13.17
C ALA A 504 28.99 -0.29 13.59
N GLY A 505 29.36 0.59 12.66
CA GLY A 505 29.32 2.04 12.86
C GLY A 505 27.89 2.62 12.81
N PRO A 506 27.72 3.93 12.97
CA PRO A 506 26.40 4.57 12.97
C PRO A 506 25.53 4.25 11.75
N ALA A 507 26.13 4.16 10.55
CA ALA A 507 25.41 3.80 9.33
C ALA A 507 24.88 2.36 9.36
N GLY A 508 25.71 1.39 9.77
CA GLY A 508 25.32 -0.01 9.87
C GLY A 508 24.28 -0.26 10.97
N ILE A 509 24.45 0.39 12.12
CA ILE A 509 23.48 0.37 13.22
C ILE A 509 22.13 0.94 12.74
N SER A 510 22.14 2.09 12.07
CA SER A 510 20.91 2.71 11.54
C SER A 510 20.20 1.79 10.53
N CYS A 511 20.94 1.20 9.59
CA CYS A 511 20.40 0.25 8.63
C CYS A 511 19.74 -0.97 9.33
N ALA A 512 20.46 -1.58 10.28
CA ALA A 512 19.96 -2.75 10.99
C ALA A 512 18.73 -2.45 11.86
N TYR A 513 18.69 -1.27 12.50
CA TYR A 513 17.55 -0.82 13.28
C TYR A 513 16.25 -0.78 12.45
N TYR A 514 16.27 -0.09 11.30
CA TYR A 514 15.07 0.03 10.46
C TYR A 514 14.67 -1.30 9.79
N LEU A 515 15.64 -2.14 9.46
CA LEU A 515 15.37 -3.51 8.98
C LEU A 515 14.69 -4.35 10.07
N ALA A 516 15.17 -4.28 11.30
CA ALA A 516 14.59 -5.00 12.43
C ALA A 516 13.19 -4.49 12.80
N GLU A 517 12.94 -3.18 12.70
CA GLU A 517 11.62 -2.57 12.86
C GLU A 517 10.61 -3.14 11.85
N LYS A 518 11.04 -3.38 10.60
CA LYS A 518 10.24 -4.01 9.54
C LYS A 518 10.12 -5.53 9.65
N GLY A 519 10.70 -6.15 10.67
CA GLY A 519 10.62 -7.59 10.92
C GLY A 519 11.69 -8.44 10.25
N TYR A 520 12.74 -7.86 9.66
CA TYR A 520 13.92 -8.63 9.24
C TYR A 520 14.83 -8.97 10.42
N LYS A 521 15.73 -9.93 10.23
CA LYS A 521 16.78 -10.29 11.21
C LYS A 521 18.17 -10.04 10.61
N PRO A 522 18.62 -8.77 10.55
CA PRO A 522 19.92 -8.45 9.98
C PRO A 522 21.06 -8.95 10.88
N THR A 523 22.19 -9.31 10.26
CA THR A 523 23.44 -9.62 10.95
C THR A 523 24.47 -8.53 10.65
N LEU A 524 24.98 -7.83 11.67
CA LEU A 524 26.12 -6.94 11.55
C LEU A 524 27.42 -7.75 11.67
N PHE A 525 28.36 -7.47 10.77
CA PHE A 525 29.72 -7.99 10.81
C PHE A 525 30.67 -6.83 11.09
N GLU A 526 31.35 -6.85 12.23
CA GLU A 526 32.24 -5.80 12.69
C GLU A 526 33.65 -6.35 12.90
N LYS A 527 34.65 -5.68 12.33
CA LYS A 527 36.05 -6.11 12.44
C LYS A 527 36.62 -5.91 13.84
N ASN A 528 36.12 -4.92 14.59
CA ASN A 528 36.62 -4.57 15.90
C ASN A 528 35.92 -5.36 17.02
N LYS A 529 36.42 -5.21 18.26
CA LYS A 529 35.95 -5.93 19.44
C LYS A 529 34.68 -5.36 20.09
N LYS A 530 34.27 -4.15 19.72
CA LYS A 530 33.08 -3.44 20.20
C LYS A 530 32.36 -2.82 18.99
N PRO A 531 31.03 -2.72 19.05
CA PRO A 531 30.24 -1.99 18.06
C PRO A 531 30.42 -0.47 18.20
N GLY A 532 29.89 0.29 17.25
CA GLY A 532 29.85 1.75 17.22
C GLY A 532 30.87 2.43 16.30
N GLY A 533 31.85 1.70 15.77
CA GLY A 533 32.82 2.27 14.83
C GLY A 533 33.50 3.54 15.38
N MET A 534 33.55 4.62 14.60
CA MET A 534 34.23 5.86 15.01
C MET A 534 33.67 6.49 16.29
N VAL A 535 32.38 6.30 16.62
CA VAL A 535 31.82 6.88 17.86
C VAL A 535 32.33 6.17 19.12
N THR A 536 32.75 4.92 18.99
CA THR A 536 33.35 4.14 20.09
C THR A 536 34.87 4.27 20.13
N TYR A 537 35.51 4.27 18.95
CA TYR A 537 36.98 4.19 18.85
C TYR A 537 37.68 5.54 18.64
N GLY A 538 36.97 6.54 18.14
CA GLY A 538 37.55 7.84 17.78
C GLY A 538 37.22 8.97 18.75
N ILE A 539 36.09 8.90 19.45
CA ILE A 539 35.62 9.98 20.33
C ILE A 539 36.19 9.81 21.73
N PRO A 540 36.86 10.85 22.29
CA PRO A 540 37.40 10.77 23.64
C PRO A 540 36.33 10.58 24.72
N SER A 541 36.63 9.82 25.77
CA SER A 541 35.68 9.49 26.84
C SER A 541 35.14 10.70 27.60
N PHE A 542 35.91 11.79 27.71
CA PHE A 542 35.45 13.03 28.33
C PHE A 542 34.38 13.77 27.50
N VAL A 543 34.23 13.42 26.22
CA VAL A 543 33.13 13.92 25.37
C VAL A 543 31.94 12.98 25.47
N MET A 544 32.18 11.67 25.38
CA MET A 544 31.16 10.64 25.41
C MET A 544 31.75 9.30 25.84
N GLU A 545 31.16 8.69 26.86
CA GLU A 545 31.52 7.35 27.32
C GLU A 545 31.08 6.27 26.32
N SER A 546 31.88 5.21 26.18
CA SER A 546 31.62 4.13 25.22
C SER A 546 30.38 3.32 25.57
N GLU A 547 30.00 3.33 26.84
CA GLU A 547 28.87 2.68 27.45
C GLU A 547 27.54 3.23 26.91
N ILE A 548 27.52 4.51 26.49
CA ILE A 548 26.36 5.13 25.83
C ILE A 548 26.08 4.44 24.49
N VAL A 549 27.13 4.18 23.70
CA VAL A 549 26.99 3.47 22.43
C VAL A 549 26.48 2.05 22.67
N GLU A 550 27.06 1.34 23.65
CA GLU A 550 26.69 -0.03 23.95
C GLU A 550 25.21 -0.14 24.35
N ALA A 551 24.72 0.80 25.17
CA ALA A 551 23.31 0.83 25.58
C ALA A 551 22.35 1.07 24.40
N GLU A 552 22.71 1.90 23.42
CA GLU A 552 21.89 2.06 22.21
C GLU A 552 21.99 0.83 21.29
N VAL A 553 23.13 0.15 21.27
CA VAL A 553 23.28 -1.13 20.55
C VAL A 553 22.49 -2.26 21.22
N ASP A 554 22.31 -2.25 22.53
CA ASP A 554 21.44 -3.21 23.22
C ASP A 554 19.99 -3.15 22.73
N VAL A 555 19.50 -1.95 22.37
CA VAL A 555 18.17 -1.82 21.74
C VAL A 555 18.08 -2.67 20.47
N LEU A 556 19.14 -2.69 19.64
CA LEU A 556 19.17 -3.52 18.44
C LEU A 556 19.18 -5.01 18.79
N ARG A 557 19.92 -5.41 19.83
CA ARG A 557 19.93 -6.81 20.31
C ARG A 557 18.54 -7.24 20.78
N GLU A 558 17.84 -6.38 21.53
CA GLU A 558 16.46 -6.61 21.96
C GLU A 558 15.48 -6.68 20.77
N MET A 559 15.73 -5.93 19.71
CA MET A 559 14.99 -6.05 18.45
C MET A 559 15.31 -7.33 17.67
N GLY A 560 16.30 -8.12 18.09
CA GLY A 560 16.69 -9.40 17.48
C GLY A 560 17.73 -9.26 16.37
N VAL A 561 18.54 -8.21 16.40
CA VAL A 561 19.68 -8.02 15.50
C VAL A 561 20.88 -8.84 15.99
N ASP A 562 21.48 -9.62 15.09
CA ASP A 562 22.71 -10.35 15.38
C ASP A 562 23.94 -9.47 15.14
N ILE A 563 24.91 -9.48 16.06
CA ILE A 563 26.14 -8.70 15.92
C ILE A 563 27.35 -9.64 16.08
N LYS A 564 28.11 -9.80 15.00
CA LYS A 564 29.33 -10.60 14.95
C LYS A 564 30.55 -9.70 14.97
N LEU A 565 31.21 -9.65 16.13
CA LEU A 565 32.41 -8.86 16.38
C LEU A 565 33.67 -9.65 16.00
N GLY A 566 34.76 -8.95 15.71
CA GLY A 566 36.03 -9.55 15.31
C GLY A 566 36.04 -10.21 13.93
N VAL A 567 35.12 -9.83 13.03
CA VAL A 567 35.00 -10.40 11.68
C VAL A 567 35.24 -9.31 10.63
N GLU A 568 36.36 -9.40 9.91
CA GLU A 568 36.69 -8.52 8.79
C GLU A 568 36.22 -9.13 7.46
N VAL A 569 35.10 -8.61 6.94
CA VAL A 569 34.57 -9.03 5.64
C VAL A 569 35.52 -8.58 4.53
N GLY A 570 35.95 -9.54 3.71
CA GLY A 570 37.02 -9.39 2.70
C GLY A 570 38.32 -10.11 3.09
N LYS A 571 38.52 -10.43 4.37
CA LYS A 571 39.67 -11.23 4.85
C LYS A 571 39.23 -12.53 5.52
N ASP A 572 38.39 -12.43 6.55
CA ASP A 572 37.93 -13.59 7.33
C ASP A 572 36.75 -14.29 6.65
N ILE A 573 35.92 -13.53 5.94
CA ILE A 573 34.79 -14.03 5.15
C ILE A 573 34.52 -13.13 3.95
N THR A 574 34.21 -13.70 2.81
CA THR A 574 33.92 -12.97 1.57
C THR A 574 32.42 -12.82 1.32
N LEU A 575 32.02 -11.84 0.49
CA LEU A 575 30.63 -11.71 0.05
C LEU A 575 30.12 -12.97 -0.67
N ALA A 576 30.99 -13.67 -1.40
CA ALA A 576 30.63 -14.91 -2.08
C ALA A 576 30.28 -16.03 -1.09
N GLU A 577 31.03 -16.15 0.02
CA GLU A 577 30.73 -17.11 1.08
C GLU A 577 29.46 -16.74 1.83
N LEU A 578 29.24 -15.46 2.13
CA LEU A 578 27.98 -15.01 2.73
C LEU A 578 26.77 -15.32 1.82
N ARG A 579 26.88 -15.10 0.49
CA ARG A 579 25.83 -15.52 -0.45
C ARG A 579 25.58 -17.03 -0.38
N LYS A 580 26.63 -17.85 -0.31
CA LYS A 580 26.51 -19.31 -0.12
C LYS A 580 25.84 -19.69 1.21
N GLN A 581 26.00 -18.87 2.25
CA GLN A 581 25.31 -19.01 3.54
C GLN A 581 23.86 -18.49 3.55
N GLY A 582 23.33 -18.11 2.37
CA GLY A 582 21.94 -17.71 2.18
C GLY A 582 21.65 -16.22 2.38
N TYR A 583 22.67 -15.38 2.60
CA TYR A 583 22.46 -13.92 2.65
C TYR A 583 22.01 -13.38 1.29
N LYS A 584 20.90 -12.62 1.29
CA LYS A 584 20.21 -12.12 0.10
C LYS A 584 20.55 -10.67 -0.22
N ALA A 585 20.77 -9.86 0.81
CA ALA A 585 21.11 -8.45 0.69
C ALA A 585 22.34 -8.09 1.53
N PHE A 586 23.06 -7.06 1.06
CA PHE A 586 24.32 -6.60 1.65
C PHE A 586 24.30 -5.08 1.74
N TYR A 587 24.61 -4.53 2.92
CA TYR A 587 24.86 -3.11 3.11
C TYR A 587 26.29 -2.91 3.59
N ILE A 588 27.09 -2.12 2.87
CA ILE A 588 28.48 -1.81 3.22
C ILE A 588 28.49 -0.44 3.89
N ALA A 589 28.82 -0.41 5.18
CA ALA A 589 28.70 0.74 6.07
C ALA A 589 30.04 1.34 6.49
#